data_AF-A0A1A9GH07-F1
#
_entry.id   AF-A0A1A9GH07-F1
#
_cell.length_a   1.000
_cell.length_b   1.000
_cell.length_c   1.000
_cell.angle_alpha   90.00
_cell.angle_beta   90.00
_cell.angle_gamma   90.00
#
_symmetry.space_group_name_H-M   'P 1'
#
loop_
_entity.id
_entity.type
_entity.pdbx_description
1 polymer ?
#
loop_
_entity_poly.entity_id
_entity_poly.type
_entity_poly.pdbx_seq_one_letter_code
_entity_poly.pdbx_strand_id
1 'polypeptide(L)'
;MADVDDFSGIDQLTRGDVAQARRLRATLAVISRRTEDPELRQLVRSVLAGRESVRRVFAHASFWQMAETSFDNLQRGLDQLSPEERDLVAEETGSAQTADAEIDQLREPAADPGEGPGREDRGPHRWG
;
A
#
# COMPACT_ATOMS: atom_id res chain seq x y z
N MET A 1 10.14 8.15 -25.16
CA MET A 1 10.12 8.44 -23.72
C MET A 1 8.88 7.72 -23.21
N ALA A 2 9.04 6.48 -22.72
CA ALA A 2 7.91 5.63 -22.36
C ALA A 2 7.31 6.15 -21.06
N ASP A 3 6.01 6.41 -21.09
CA ASP A 3 5.19 6.91 -19.99
C ASP A 3 5.37 6.07 -18.72
N VAL A 4 5.57 6.76 -17.60
CA VAL A 4 5.63 6.21 -16.24
C VAL A 4 4.23 5.80 -15.75
N ASP A 5 3.22 5.98 -16.61
CA ASP A 5 1.79 5.73 -16.40
C ASP A 5 1.35 4.28 -16.68
N ASP A 6 2.26 3.30 -16.72
CA ASP A 6 1.86 1.88 -16.75
C ASP A 6 1.45 1.43 -15.34
N PHE A 7 0.31 1.96 -14.88
CA PHE A 7 -0.46 1.58 -13.69
C PHE A 7 -1.03 0.16 -13.81
N SER A 8 -0.20 -0.82 -14.13
CA SER A 8 -0.51 -2.06 -14.88
C SER A 8 -1.48 -3.07 -14.22
N GLY A 9 -2.23 -2.69 -13.19
CA GLY A 9 -3.39 -3.45 -12.72
C GLY A 9 -4.49 -2.63 -12.04
N ILE A 10 -4.19 -1.45 -11.51
CA ILE A 10 -5.17 -0.64 -10.76
C ILE A 10 -6.19 -0.01 -11.72
N ASP A 11 -5.72 0.74 -12.73
CA ASP A 11 -6.64 1.41 -13.66
C ASP A 11 -7.38 0.40 -14.56
N GLN A 12 -6.76 -0.76 -14.83
CA GLN A 12 -7.44 -1.87 -15.50
C GLN A 12 -8.56 -2.47 -14.61
N LEU A 13 -8.32 -2.60 -13.30
CA LEU A 13 -9.33 -3.12 -12.36
C LEU A 13 -10.50 -2.14 -12.18
N THR A 14 -10.22 -0.84 -12.16
CA THR A 14 -11.23 0.22 -12.03
C THR A 14 -11.79 0.69 -13.37
N ARG A 15 -11.38 0.06 -14.48
CA ARG A 15 -11.81 0.40 -15.85
C ARG A 15 -11.62 1.88 -16.19
N GLY A 16 -10.55 2.48 -15.69
CA GLY A 16 -10.22 3.90 -15.90
C GLY A 16 -11.02 4.88 -15.03
N ASP A 17 -11.84 4.41 -14.09
CA ASP A 17 -12.48 5.28 -13.10
C ASP A 17 -11.43 5.82 -12.14
N VAL A 18 -11.12 7.11 -12.30
CA VAL A 18 -10.09 7.83 -11.54
C VAL A 18 -10.41 7.87 -10.04
N ALA A 19 -11.68 8.05 -9.67
CA ALA A 19 -12.09 8.12 -8.27
C ALA A 19 -11.92 6.75 -7.58
N GLN A 20 -12.33 5.67 -8.26
CA GLN A 20 -12.11 4.32 -7.76
C GLN A 20 -10.63 3.94 -7.71
N ALA A 21 -9.85 4.34 -8.73
CA ALA A 21 -8.43 4.07 -8.77
C ALA A 21 -7.70 4.77 -7.61
N ARG A 22 -8.07 6.02 -7.32
CA ARG A 22 -7.58 6.79 -6.17
C ARG A 22 -7.93 6.09 -4.85
N ARG A 23 -9.19 5.67 -4.69
CA ARG A 23 -9.64 4.93 -3.50
C ARG A 23 -8.87 3.63 -3.31
N LEU A 24 -8.63 2.89 -4.38
CA LEU A 24 -7.86 1.63 -4.31
C LEU A 24 -6.40 1.89 -3.90
N ARG A 25 -5.75 2.92 -4.46
CA ARG A 25 -4.39 3.32 -4.07
C ARG A 25 -4.34 3.71 -2.59
N ALA A 26 -5.32 4.48 -2.10
CA ALA A 26 -5.46 4.82 -0.68
C ALA A 26 -5.58 3.57 0.22
N THR A 27 -6.42 2.61 -0.17
CA THR A 27 -6.60 1.37 0.60
C THR A 27 -5.30 0.56 0.63
N LEU A 28 -4.63 0.40 -0.50
CA LEU A 28 -3.33 -0.28 -0.58
C LEU A 28 -2.27 0.43 0.27
N ALA A 29 -2.24 1.76 0.26
CA ALA A 29 -1.38 2.57 1.11
C ALA A 29 -1.58 2.24 2.61
N VAL A 30 -2.82 2.22 3.08
CA VAL A 30 -3.16 1.86 4.47
C VAL A 30 -2.70 0.43 4.80
N ILE A 31 -2.92 -0.52 3.89
CA ILE A 31 -2.48 -1.92 4.08
C ILE A 31 -0.97 -1.99 4.27
N SER A 32 -0.18 -1.31 3.43
CA SER A 32 1.28 -1.32 3.53
C SER A 32 1.80 -0.81 4.89
N ARG A 33 1.08 0.12 5.52
CA ARG A 33 1.45 0.69 6.82
C ARG A 33 1.05 -0.21 7.99
N ARG A 34 -0.08 -0.92 7.88
CA ARG A 34 -0.67 -1.69 9.00
C ARG A 34 -0.31 -3.16 8.99
N THR A 35 0.08 -3.72 7.85
CA THR A 35 0.44 -5.13 7.76
C THR A 35 1.74 -5.41 8.51
N GLU A 36 1.78 -6.48 9.29
CA GLU A 36 2.99 -6.98 9.95
C GLU A 36 3.81 -7.88 9.00
N ASP A 37 3.18 -8.42 7.96
CA ASP A 37 3.80 -9.29 6.96
C ASP A 37 4.72 -8.49 6.02
N PRO A 38 6.05 -8.73 6.06
CA PRO A 38 7.00 -8.01 5.23
C PRO A 38 6.85 -8.30 3.74
N GLU A 39 6.43 -9.51 3.34
CA GLU A 39 6.23 -9.89 1.95
C GLU A 39 5.01 -9.18 1.37
N LEU A 40 3.90 -9.17 2.11
CA LEU A 40 2.70 -8.44 1.72
C LEU A 40 2.98 -6.93 1.63
N ARG A 41 3.74 -6.37 2.57
CA ARG A 41 4.16 -4.96 2.54
C ARG A 41 4.92 -4.62 1.28
N GLN A 42 5.90 -5.43 0.91
CA GLN A 42 6.73 -5.21 -0.26
C GLN A 42 5.94 -5.39 -1.57
N LEU A 43 5.04 -6.38 -1.60
CA LEU A 43 4.15 -6.61 -2.74
C LEU A 43 3.24 -5.40 -2.98
N VAL A 44 2.61 -4.86 -1.92
CA VAL A 44 1.73 -3.69 -2.01
C VAL A 44 2.49 -2.45 -2.47
N ARG A 45 3.70 -2.20 -1.97
CA ARG A 45 4.56 -1.10 -2.46
C ARG A 45 4.92 -1.27 -3.93
N SER A 46 5.18 -2.49 -4.38
CA SER A 46 5.48 -2.78 -5.78
C SER A 46 4.27 -2.54 -6.69
N VAL A 47 3.06 -2.82 -6.22
CA VAL A 47 1.80 -2.47 -6.92
C VAL A 47 1.60 -0.95 -6.99
N LEU A 48 1.81 -0.23 -5.88
CA LEU A 48 1.66 1.24 -5.84
C LEU A 48 2.67 1.95 -6.76
N ALA A 49 3.86 1.37 -6.92
CA ALA A 49 4.90 1.85 -7.82
C ALA A 49 4.74 1.37 -9.28
N GLY A 50 3.63 0.68 -9.62
CA GLY A 50 3.35 0.21 -10.99
C GLY A 50 4.19 -0.99 -11.46
N ARG A 51 5.01 -1.59 -10.58
CA ARG A 51 5.89 -2.72 -10.93
C ARG A 51 5.20 -4.08 -10.85
N GLU A 52 4.04 -4.16 -10.21
CA GLU A 52 3.32 -5.42 -9.96
C GLU A 52 1.81 -5.25 -10.13
N SER A 53 1.12 -6.38 -10.37
CA SER A 53 -0.34 -6.39 -10.50
C SER A 53 -1.03 -6.49 -9.14
N VAL A 54 -2.08 -5.67 -8.94
CA VAL A 54 -2.95 -5.73 -7.75
C VAL A 54 -3.58 -7.11 -7.54
N ARG A 55 -3.75 -7.91 -8.60
CA ARG A 55 -4.25 -9.29 -8.49
C ARG A 55 -3.37 -10.19 -7.61
N ARG A 56 -2.06 -9.94 -7.58
CA ARG A 56 -1.14 -10.70 -6.72
C ARG A 56 -1.37 -10.40 -5.24
N VAL A 57 -1.77 -9.18 -4.89
CA VAL A 57 -2.14 -8.82 -3.51
C VAL A 57 -3.34 -9.65 -3.05
N PHE A 58 -4.37 -9.78 -3.89
CA PHE A 58 -5.55 -10.59 -3.58
C PHE A 58 -5.29 -12.10 -3.53
N ALA A 59 -4.19 -12.57 -4.12
CA ALA A 59 -3.78 -13.97 -4.02
C ALA A 59 -2.93 -14.26 -2.75
N HIS A 60 -2.52 -13.22 -2.01
CA HIS A 60 -1.66 -13.37 -0.84
C HIS A 60 -2.44 -13.87 0.38
N ALA A 61 -1.96 -14.93 1.04
CA ALA A 61 -2.68 -15.56 2.15
C ALA A 61 -2.97 -14.58 3.31
N SER A 62 -1.97 -13.78 3.70
CA SER A 62 -2.08 -12.81 4.80
C SER A 62 -3.02 -11.64 4.49
N PHE A 63 -3.32 -11.36 3.22
CA PHE A 63 -4.24 -10.30 2.85
C PHE A 63 -5.66 -10.60 3.34
N TRP A 64 -6.13 -11.84 3.14
CA TRP A 64 -7.48 -12.23 3.55
C TRP A 64 -7.63 -12.35 5.07
N GLN A 65 -6.60 -12.84 5.78
CA GLN A 65 -6.62 -12.90 7.24
C GLN A 65 -6.71 -11.51 7.87
N MET A 66 -5.97 -10.55 7.32
CA MET A 66 -6.04 -9.15 7.74
C MET A 66 -7.40 -8.53 7.40
N ALA A 67 -7.98 -8.84 6.24
CA ALA A 67 -9.30 -8.36 5.85
C ALA A 67 -10.40 -8.89 6.79
N GLU A 68 -10.35 -10.17 7.13
CA GLU A 68 -11.26 -10.82 8.08
C GLU A 68 -11.15 -10.18 9.48
N THR A 69 -9.93 -10.04 10.00
CA THR A 69 -9.69 -9.38 11.28
C THR A 69 -10.20 -7.94 11.30
N SER A 70 -10.02 -7.21 10.20
CA SER A 70 -10.48 -5.82 10.06
C SER A 70 -12.00 -5.74 10.03
N PHE A 71 -12.66 -6.68 9.34
CA PHE A 71 -14.12 -6.78 9.29
C PHE A 71 -14.70 -7.11 10.67
N ASP A 72 -14.11 -8.06 11.40
CA ASP A 72 -14.55 -8.40 12.75
C ASP A 72 -14.40 -7.23 13.73
N ASN A 73 -13.31 -6.48 13.63
CA ASN A 73 -13.11 -5.27 14.43
C ASN A 73 -14.14 -4.19 14.08
N LEU A 74 -14.43 -4.00 12.79
CA LEU A 74 -15.45 -3.05 12.33
C LEU A 74 -16.84 -3.46 12.85
N GLN A 75 -17.21 -4.73 12.69
CA GLN A 75 -18.50 -5.24 13.16
C GLN A 75 -18.65 -5.07 14.67
N ARG A 76 -17.63 -5.45 15.45
CA ARG A 76 -17.61 -5.21 16.90
C ARG A 76 -17.72 -3.73 17.26
N GLY A 77 -17.12 -2.84 16.47
CA GLY A 77 -17.26 -1.40 16.65
C GLY A 77 -18.69 -0.93 16.41
N LEU A 78 -19.31 -1.32 15.29
CA LEU A 78 -20.68 -0.95 14.93
C LEU A 78 -21.73 -1.50 15.91
N ASP A 79 -21.51 -2.70 16.44
CA ASP A 79 -22.38 -3.31 17.45
C ASP A 79 -22.37 -2.55 18.78
N GLN A 80 -21.28 -1.82 19.06
CA GLN A 80 -21.14 -0.99 20.26
C GLN A 80 -21.70 0.42 20.09
N LEU A 81 -22.01 0.85 18.86
CA LEU A 81 -22.57 2.18 18.61
C LEU A 81 -24.07 2.24 18.92
N SER A 82 -24.46 3.27 19.67
CA SER A 82 -25.87 3.67 19.79
C SER A 82 -26.42 4.19 18.46
N PRO A 83 -27.76 4.29 18.30
CA PRO A 83 -28.37 4.81 17.06
C PRO A 83 -27.86 6.20 16.67
N GLU A 84 -27.67 7.10 17.64
CA GLU A 84 -27.19 8.46 17.43
C GLU A 84 -25.72 8.48 16.96
N GLU A 85 -24.89 7.60 17.51
CA GLU A 85 -23.49 7.46 17.07
C GLU A 85 -23.36 6.81 15.69
N ARG A 86 -24.30 5.96 15.29
CA ARG A 86 -24.34 5.39 13.93
C ARG A 86 -24.64 6.45 12.88
N ASP A 87 -25.53 7.40 13.17
CA ASP A 87 -25.83 8.51 12.26
C ASP A 87 -24.60 9.43 12.08
N LEU A 88 -23.89 9.74 13.17
CA LEU A 88 -22.63 10.49 13.12
C LEU A 88 -21.56 9.78 12.29
N VAL A 89 -21.38 8.47 12.48
CA VAL A 89 -20.44 7.68 11.69
C VAL A 89 -20.84 7.62 10.22
N ALA A 90 -22.14 7.53 9.89
CA ALA A 90 -22.61 7.54 8.52
C ALA A 90 -22.30 8.87 7.80
N GLU A 91 -22.47 10.00 8.49
CA GLU A 91 -22.11 11.33 7.98
C GLU A 91 -20.60 11.50 7.77
N GLU A 92 -19.79 11.02 8.72
CA GLU A 92 -18.33 11.16 8.69
C GLU A 92 -17.66 10.23 7.66
N THR A 93 -18.11 8.98 7.57
CA THR A 93 -17.53 7.97 6.67
C THR A 93 -17.88 8.22 5.20
N GLY A 94 -18.96 8.96 4.93
CA GLY A 94 -19.31 9.40 3.58
C GLY A 94 -18.27 10.33 2.93
N SER A 95 -17.41 10.97 3.74
CA SER A 95 -16.50 12.04 3.29
C SER A 95 -15.00 11.74 3.46
N ALA A 96 -14.62 10.72 4.22
CA ALA A 96 -13.22 10.42 4.51
C ALA A 96 -12.48 9.81 3.29
N GLN A 97 -11.69 10.62 2.58
CA GLN A 97 -10.75 10.18 1.55
C GLN A 97 -9.30 10.35 2.06
N THR A 98 -8.46 9.33 1.89
CA THR A 98 -7.01 9.46 2.15
C THR A 98 -6.39 10.47 1.19
N ALA A 99 -5.59 11.40 1.69
CA ALA A 99 -4.98 12.46 0.90
C ALA A 99 -3.92 11.94 -0.08
N ASP A 100 -3.81 12.55 -1.27
CA ASP A 100 -2.87 12.09 -2.33
C ASP A 100 -1.41 12.16 -1.88
N ALA A 101 -1.03 13.18 -1.11
CA ALA A 101 0.32 13.31 -0.58
C ALA A 101 0.75 12.11 0.28
N GLU A 102 -0.19 11.48 0.98
CA GLU A 102 0.09 10.28 1.77
C GLU A 102 0.25 9.03 0.90
N ILE A 103 -0.45 8.98 -0.24
CA ILE A 103 -0.33 7.92 -1.23
C ILE A 103 1.02 8.02 -1.95
N ASP A 104 1.41 9.23 -2.37
CA ASP A 104 2.65 9.45 -3.13
C ASP A 104 3.92 9.10 -2.33
N GLN A 105 3.96 9.42 -1.02
CA GLN A 105 5.06 9.00 -0.14
C GLN A 105 5.28 7.48 -0.08
N LEU A 106 4.26 6.69 -0.42
CA LEU A 106 4.33 5.22 -0.42
C LEU A 106 4.63 4.64 -1.80
N ARG A 107 4.57 5.46 -2.86
CA ARG A 107 4.98 5.10 -4.22
C ARG A 107 6.49 5.20 -4.38
N GLU A 108 7.11 6.12 -3.65
CA GLU A 108 8.56 6.22 -3.60
C GLU A 108 9.13 4.90 -3.04
N PRO A 109 9.94 4.16 -3.83
CA PRO A 109 10.63 3.01 -3.28
C PRO A 109 11.51 3.52 -2.15
N ALA A 110 11.34 2.95 -0.94
CA ALA A 110 12.28 3.17 0.14
C ALA A 110 13.68 2.93 -0.44
N ALA A 111 14.48 3.99 -0.51
CA ALA A 111 15.86 3.90 -0.95
C ALA A 111 16.49 2.76 -0.15
N ASP A 112 16.97 1.75 -0.88
CA ASP A 112 17.63 0.59 -0.31
C ASP A 112 18.79 1.12 0.56
N PRO A 113 18.80 0.89 1.89
CA PRO A 113 19.94 1.28 2.73
C PRO A 113 21.18 0.39 2.47
N GLY A 114 21.13 -0.52 1.49
CA GLY A 114 22.12 -1.55 1.22
C GLY A 114 23.32 -1.14 0.37
N GLU A 115 23.40 0.08 -0.17
CA GLU A 115 24.63 0.54 -0.84
C GLU A 115 25.51 1.30 0.16
N GLY A 116 26.10 0.51 1.06
CA GLY A 116 27.18 0.98 1.92
C GLY A 116 28.30 1.58 1.06
N PRO A 117 28.94 2.68 1.49
CA PRO A 117 30.00 3.32 0.73
C PRO A 117 31.09 2.28 0.47
N GLY A 118 31.48 2.15 -0.80
CA GLY A 118 32.48 1.22 -1.27
C GLY A 118 33.65 1.15 -0.28
N ARG A 119 33.85 -0.03 0.32
CA ARG A 119 35.14 -0.37 0.89
C ARG A 119 36.15 -0.18 -0.23
N GLU A 120 37.00 0.82 -0.07
CA GLU A 120 38.29 0.91 -0.74
C GLU A 120 38.94 -0.47 -0.66
N ASP A 121 38.89 -1.20 -1.78
CA ASP A 121 39.73 -2.34 -2.02
C ASP A 121 41.15 -1.80 -2.16
N ARG A 122 41.81 -1.73 -1.00
CA ARG A 122 43.24 -1.45 -0.86
C ARG A 122 43.95 -2.57 -1.63
N GLY A 123 44.34 -2.26 -2.86
CA GLY A 123 45.10 -3.17 -3.72
C GLY A 123 46.33 -3.74 -3.01
N PRO A 124 46.77 -4.95 -3.38
CA PRO A 124 47.77 -5.69 -2.62
C PRO A 124 49.13 -5.00 -2.66
N HIS A 125 49.72 -4.82 -1.47
CA HIS A 125 51.12 -4.45 -1.28
C HIS A 125 52.05 -5.40 -2.03
N ARG A 126 52.74 -4.92 -3.07
CA ARG A 126 53.96 -5.55 -3.58
C ARG A 126 55.17 -4.99 -2.85
N TRP A 127 55.84 -5.86 -2.11
CA TRP A 127 57.24 -5.71 -1.74
C TRP A 127 58.12 -5.93 -2.98
N GLY A 128 59.15 -5.09 -3.13
CA GLY A 128 60.19 -5.17 -4.16
C GLY A 128 61.12 -3.98 -4.07
#